data_AF-W4FME3-F1
#
_entry.id   AF-W4FME3-F1
#
_cell.length_a   1.000
_cell.length_b   1.000
_cell.length_c   1.000
_cell.angle_alpha   90.00
_cell.angle_beta   90.00
_cell.angle_gamma   90.00
#
_symmetry.space_group_name_H-M   'P 1'
#
loop_
_entity.id
_entity.type
_entity.pdbx_description
1 polymer ?
#
loop_
_entity_poly.entity_id
_entity_poly.type
_entity_poly.pdbx_seq_one_letter_code
_entity_poly.pdbx_strand_id
1 'polypeptide(L)'
;MPTNAKVLAHEFLKDLERDSYFPPDLVLKGKQLLRQLCDDIEEAKPLTPAGLLDLTHATTESFNELEEEFEARGSMLETVARDAIGSDIGFIAAAYGFDVDVEELISNREW
;
A
#
# COMPACT_ATOMS: atom_id res chain seq x y z
N MET A 1 8.84 -2.54 12.54
CA MET A 1 9.73 -1.89 11.55
C MET A 1 10.34 -2.99 10.71
N PRO A 2 10.16 -2.93 9.37
CA PRO A 2 10.48 -4.05 8.52
C PRO A 2 11.99 -4.24 8.44
N THR A 3 12.44 -5.49 8.35
CA THR A 3 13.86 -5.86 8.28
C THR A 3 14.31 -6.14 6.85
N ASN A 4 13.39 -6.31 5.90
CA ASN A 4 13.69 -6.57 4.50
C ASN A 4 14.44 -5.39 3.85
N ALA A 5 15.68 -5.63 3.42
CA ALA A 5 16.53 -4.60 2.81
C ALA A 5 15.95 -3.95 1.55
N LYS A 6 15.17 -4.70 0.74
CA LYS A 6 14.50 -4.14 -0.45
C LYS A 6 13.44 -3.12 -0.04
N VAL A 7 12.63 -3.44 0.95
CA VAL A 7 11.59 -2.57 1.51
C VAL A 7 12.20 -1.34 2.17
N LEU A 8 13.28 -1.51 2.93
CA LEU A 8 13.97 -0.41 3.59
C LEU A 8 14.57 0.60 2.59
N ALA A 9 14.97 0.15 1.41
CA ALA A 9 15.50 0.99 0.33
C ALA A 9 14.42 1.55 -0.60
N HIS A 10 13.16 1.15 -0.45
CA HIS A 10 12.07 1.57 -1.33
C HIS A 10 11.36 2.80 -0.79
N GLU A 11 11.05 3.72 -1.70
CA GLU A 11 10.33 4.96 -1.42
C GLU A 11 8.87 4.81 -1.85
N PHE A 12 8.02 4.50 -0.88
CA PHE A 12 6.57 4.35 -1.08
C PHE A 12 5.92 5.69 -1.45
N LEU A 13 4.89 5.62 -2.31
CA LEU A 13 4.03 6.73 -2.73
C LEU A 13 4.82 7.97 -3.21
N LYS A 14 5.99 7.76 -3.81
CA LYS A 14 6.89 8.84 -4.26
C LYS A 14 6.21 9.82 -5.23
N ASP A 15 5.28 9.31 -6.06
CA ASP A 15 4.61 10.12 -7.06
C ASP A 15 3.56 11.03 -6.41
N LEU A 16 2.88 10.54 -5.36
CA LEU A 16 1.95 11.31 -4.54
C LEU A 16 2.65 12.39 -3.72
N GLU A 17 3.79 12.07 -3.11
CA GLU A 17 4.56 13.04 -2.31
C GLU A 17 5.06 14.23 -3.13
N ARG A 18 5.26 14.06 -4.43
CA ARG A 18 5.78 15.08 -5.35
C ARG A 18 4.69 15.92 -6.01
N ASP A 19 3.42 15.57 -5.80
CA ASP A 19 2.29 16.25 -6.40
C ASP A 19 1.50 17.00 -5.32
N SER A 20 1.38 18.32 -5.51
CA SER A 20 0.69 19.22 -4.59
C SER A 20 -0.82 18.98 -4.49
N TYR A 21 -1.40 18.17 -5.39
CA TYR A 21 -2.78 17.73 -5.28
C TYR A 21 -3.01 16.89 -4.01
N PHE A 22 -2.03 16.07 -3.62
CA PHE A 22 -2.17 15.18 -2.47
C PHE A 22 -1.68 15.84 -1.17
N PRO A 23 -2.52 15.91 -0.12
CA PRO A 23 -2.12 16.44 1.18
C PRO A 23 -0.95 15.63 1.78
N PRO A 24 0.20 16.27 2.12
CA PRO A 24 1.40 15.54 2.54
C PRO A 24 1.21 14.66 3.79
N ASP A 25 0.35 15.08 4.72
CA ASP A 25 0.06 14.32 5.93
C ASP A 25 -0.78 13.06 5.66
N LEU A 26 -1.65 13.07 4.65
CA LEU A 26 -2.40 11.89 4.22
C LEU A 26 -1.52 10.95 3.40
N VAL A 27 -0.65 11.49 2.55
CA VAL A 27 0.37 10.67 1.86
C VAL A 27 1.27 9.97 2.88
N LEU A 28 1.66 10.66 3.96
CA LEU A 28 2.42 10.05 5.05
C LEU A 28 1.65 8.90 5.73
N LYS A 29 0.34 9.05 5.97
CA LYS A 29 -0.50 7.94 6.49
C LYS A 29 -0.50 6.75 5.53
N GLY A 30 -0.66 6.97 4.22
CA GLY A 30 -0.57 5.90 3.22
C GLY A 30 0.79 5.18 3.24
N LYS A 31 1.90 5.91 3.36
CA LYS A 31 3.23 5.32 3.53
C LYS A 31 3.34 4.48 4.81
N GLN A 32 2.69 4.90 5.90
CA GLN A 32 2.65 4.14 7.15
C GLN A 32 1.85 2.84 7.00
N LEU A 33 0.73 2.84 6.28
CA LEU A 33 -0.05 1.63 5.98
C LEU A 33 0.80 0.60 5.22
N LEU A 34 1.52 1.03 4.17
CA LEU A 34 2.41 0.15 3.40
C LEU A 34 3.58 -0.39 4.23
N ARG A 35 4.09 0.41 5.17
CA ARG A 35 5.12 -0.04 6.13
C ARG A 35 4.57 -1.05 7.13
N GLN A 36 3.33 -0.87 7.59
CA GLN A 36 2.66 -1.80 8.48
C GLN A 36 2.42 -3.15 7.78
N LEU A 37 1.97 -3.14 6.52
CA LEU A 37 1.86 -4.36 5.72
C LEU A 37 3.18 -5.15 5.67
N CYS A 38 4.32 -4.47 5.53
CA CYS A 38 5.63 -5.12 5.54
C CYS A 38 5.94 -5.75 6.91
N ASP A 39 5.60 -5.07 8.01
CA ASP A 39 5.74 -5.58 9.37
C ASP A 39 4.87 -6.83 9.58
N ASP A 40 3.61 -6.78 9.16
CA ASP A 40 2.64 -7.87 9.32
C ASP A 40 3.06 -9.12 8.52
N ILE A 41 3.56 -8.93 7.30
CA ILE A 41 4.13 -10.02 6.48
C ILE A 41 5.35 -10.66 7.15
N GLU A 42 6.19 -9.87 7.83
CA GLU A 42 7.36 -10.39 8.53
C GLU A 42 6.99 -11.16 9.80
N GLU A 43 5.97 -10.72 10.53
CA GLU A 43 5.46 -11.35 11.75
C GLU A 43 4.72 -12.65 11.49
N ALA A 44 3.89 -12.71 10.43
CA ALA A 44 3.01 -13.85 10.14
C ALA A 44 3.71 -15.13 9.64
N LYS A 45 5.05 -15.20 9.67
CA LYS A 45 5.81 -16.31 9.07
C LYS A 45 5.58 -17.66 9.77
N PRO A 46 5.40 -18.77 9.01
CA PRO A 46 5.42 -18.86 7.54
C PRO A 46 4.12 -18.33 6.91
N LEU A 47 4.25 -17.46 5.92
CA LEU A 47 3.13 -16.84 5.21
C LEU A 47 2.78 -17.61 3.93
N THR A 48 1.49 -17.69 3.60
CA THR A 48 0.96 -18.33 2.38
C THR A 48 0.39 -17.28 1.42
N PRO A 49 0.17 -17.59 0.12
CA PRO A 49 -0.48 -16.64 -0.80
C PRO A 49 -1.88 -16.20 -0.34
N ALA A 50 -2.66 -17.09 0.26
CA ALA A 50 -3.97 -16.72 0.84
C ALA A 50 -3.80 -15.76 2.03
N GLY A 51 -2.86 -16.03 2.92
CA GLY A 51 -2.55 -15.12 4.02
C GLY A 51 -1.96 -13.78 3.55
N LEU A 52 -1.26 -13.75 2.42
CA LEU A 52 -0.82 -12.50 1.79
C LEU A 52 -2.04 -11.68 1.33
N LEU A 53 -3.01 -12.31 0.65
CA LEU A 53 -4.25 -11.65 0.23
C LEU A 53 -5.01 -11.07 1.41
N ASP A 54 -5.13 -11.82 2.52
CA ASP A 54 -5.78 -11.30 3.73
C ASP A 54 -5.10 -10.01 4.24
N LEU A 55 -3.76 -9.96 4.25
CA LEU A 55 -3.02 -8.78 4.69
C LEU A 55 -3.10 -7.61 3.69
N THR A 56 -3.01 -7.89 2.38
CA THR A 56 -3.11 -6.83 1.37
C THR A 56 -4.53 -6.28 1.26
N HIS A 57 -5.56 -7.11 1.44
CA HIS A 57 -6.96 -6.67 1.50
C HIS A 57 -7.23 -5.81 2.73
N ALA A 58 -6.73 -6.18 3.92
CA ALA A 58 -6.84 -5.34 5.11
C ALA A 58 -6.13 -3.98 4.94
N THR A 59 -4.98 -3.98 4.27
CA THR A 59 -4.26 -2.74 3.94
C THR A 59 -5.06 -1.89 2.93
N THR A 60 -5.67 -2.54 1.93
CA THR A 60 -6.50 -1.88 0.91
C THR A 60 -7.77 -1.29 1.51
N GLU A 61 -8.41 -1.98 2.46
CA GLU A 61 -9.53 -1.44 3.25
C GLU A 61 -9.13 -0.17 4.00
N SER A 62 -7.95 -0.16 4.60
CA SER A 62 -7.42 1.04 5.26
C SER A 62 -7.20 2.20 4.29
N PHE A 63 -6.87 1.92 3.02
CA PHE A 63 -6.82 2.94 1.96
C PHE A 63 -8.21 3.40 1.52
N ASN A 64 -9.21 2.50 1.46
CA ASN A 64 -10.60 2.87 1.19
C ASN A 64 -11.10 3.85 2.27
N GLU A 65 -10.81 3.60 3.54
CA GLU A 65 -11.14 4.52 4.64
C GLU A 65 -10.37 5.85 4.53
N LEU A 66 -9.10 5.80 4.13
CA LEU A 66 -8.27 6.99 3.96
C LEU A 66 -8.77 7.90 2.81
N GLU A 67 -9.47 7.34 1.81
CA GLU A 67 -10.04 8.12 0.71
C GLU A 67 -11.02 9.19 1.19
N GLU A 68 -11.85 8.88 2.18
CA GLU A 68 -12.78 9.87 2.77
C GLU A 68 -12.04 11.10 3.32
N GLU A 69 -10.84 10.91 3.88
CA GLU A 69 -10.00 12.01 4.35
C GLU A 69 -9.39 12.82 3.20
N PHE A 70 -9.00 12.17 2.10
CA PHE A 70 -8.54 12.86 0.90
C PHE A 70 -9.67 13.70 0.29
N GLU A 71 -10.86 13.13 0.14
CA GLU A 71 -12.05 13.80 -0.40
C GLU A 71 -12.42 15.04 0.42
N ALA A 72 -12.41 14.92 1.75
CA ALA A 72 -12.68 16.04 2.65
C ALA A 72 -11.69 17.22 2.49
N ARG A 73 -10.55 16.99 1.82
CA ARG A 73 -9.51 17.98 1.54
C ARG A 73 -9.41 18.35 0.06
N GLY A 74 -10.37 17.94 -0.76
CA GLY A 74 -10.41 18.24 -2.19
C GLY A 74 -9.39 17.46 -3.01
N SER A 75 -8.90 16.34 -2.49
CA SER A 75 -8.05 15.36 -3.16
C SER A 75 -8.80 14.03 -3.30
N MET A 76 -8.32 13.10 -4.12
CA MET A 76 -8.89 11.76 -4.26
C MET A 76 -7.79 10.74 -4.58
N LEU A 77 -8.00 9.47 -4.26
CA LEU A 77 -7.17 8.32 -4.65
C LEU A 77 -7.45 7.92 -6.11
N GLU A 78 -7.40 8.88 -7.02
CA GLU A 78 -7.66 8.70 -8.45
C GLU A 78 -6.48 8.01 -9.18
N THR A 79 -6.46 8.06 -10.52
CA THR A 79 -5.55 7.25 -11.38
C THR A 79 -4.09 7.22 -10.90
N VAL A 80 -3.50 8.36 -10.54
CA VAL A 80 -2.09 8.43 -10.10
C VAL A 80 -1.90 7.72 -8.76
N ALA A 81 -2.81 7.92 -7.81
CA ALA A 81 -2.77 7.26 -6.51
C ALA A 81 -3.02 5.76 -6.63
N ARG A 82 -3.99 5.38 -7.46
CA ARG A 82 -4.32 3.99 -7.74
C ARG A 82 -3.12 3.22 -8.27
N ASP A 83 -2.46 3.76 -9.27
CA ASP A 83 -1.29 3.13 -9.88
C ASP A 83 -0.10 3.08 -8.90
N ALA A 84 0.09 4.12 -8.09
CA ALA A 84 1.15 4.16 -7.07
C ALA A 84 0.93 3.12 -5.95
N ILE A 85 -0.27 3.07 -5.37
CA ILE A 85 -0.62 2.12 -4.30
C ILE A 85 -0.51 0.68 -4.81
N GLY A 86 -1.09 0.39 -5.98
CA GLY A 86 -1.01 -0.93 -6.59
C GLY A 86 0.44 -1.34 -6.88
N SER A 87 1.24 -0.45 -7.48
CA SER A 87 2.65 -0.72 -7.75
C SER A 87 3.44 -1.00 -6.48
N ASP A 88 3.18 -0.27 -5.40
CA ASP A 88 3.85 -0.46 -4.12
C ASP A 88 3.45 -1.78 -3.43
N ILE A 89 2.17 -2.16 -3.46
CA ILE A 89 1.70 -3.46 -2.93
C ILE A 89 2.29 -4.62 -3.74
N GLY A 90 2.29 -4.53 -5.07
CA GLY A 90 2.93 -5.52 -5.94
C GLY A 90 4.43 -5.64 -5.68
N PHE A 91 5.12 -4.50 -5.47
CA PHE A 91 6.53 -4.49 -5.07
C PHE A 91 6.74 -5.20 -3.71
N ILE A 92 5.90 -4.92 -2.71
CA ILE A 92 5.97 -5.56 -1.39
C ILE A 92 5.85 -7.09 -1.53
N ALA A 93 4.83 -7.57 -2.24
CA ALA A 93 4.63 -8.99 -2.47
C ALA A 93 5.87 -9.66 -3.10
N ALA A 94 6.40 -9.06 -4.18
CA ALA A 94 7.61 -9.54 -4.85
C ALA A 94 8.86 -9.46 -3.96
N ALA A 95 8.97 -8.44 -3.10
CA ALA A 95 10.09 -8.28 -2.17
C ALA A 95 10.13 -9.40 -1.11
N TYR A 96 8.96 -9.95 -0.74
CA TYR A 96 8.82 -11.08 0.17
C TYR A 96 8.71 -12.44 -0.53
N GLY A 97 8.85 -12.48 -1.86
CA GLY A 97 8.99 -13.72 -2.64
C GLY A 97 7.68 -14.30 -3.16
N PHE A 98 6.62 -13.49 -3.22
CA PHE A 98 5.35 -13.88 -3.82
C PHE A 98 5.27 -13.40 -5.27
N ASP A 99 4.65 -14.23 -6.11
CA ASP A 99 4.33 -13.95 -7.51
C ASP A 99 2.80 -14.07 -7.63
N VAL A 100 2.10 -12.97 -7.33
CA VAL A 100 0.64 -12.85 -7.31
C VAL A 100 0.29 -11.61 -8.12
N ASP A 101 -0.79 -11.68 -8.91
CA ASP A 101 -1.26 -10.54 -9.69
C ASP A 101 -1.62 -9.38 -8.76
N VAL A 102 -1.11 -8.19 -9.06
CA VAL A 102 -1.44 -6.99 -8.29
C VAL A 102 -2.93 -6.75 -8.24
N GLU A 103 -3.67 -7.01 -9.32
CA GLU A 103 -5.13 -6.83 -9.34
C GLU A 103 -5.85 -7.74 -8.36
N GLU A 104 -5.29 -8.91 -8.03
CA GLU A 104 -5.81 -9.78 -6.96
C GLU A 104 -5.46 -9.22 -5.58
N LEU A 105 -4.24 -8.71 -5.41
CA LEU A 105 -3.76 -8.15 -4.13
C LEU A 105 -4.58 -6.94 -3.65
N ILE A 106 -5.13 -6.17 -4.59
CA ILE A 106 -5.94 -4.95 -4.32
C ILE A 106 -7.38 -5.08 -4.84
N SER A 107 -7.90 -6.30 -4.96
CA SER A 107 -9.21 -6.55 -5.60
C SER A 107 -10.40 -5.96 -4.84
N ASN A 108 -10.24 -5.65 -3.55
CA ASN A 108 -11.26 -5.05 -2.68
C ASN A 108 -11.14 -3.51 -2.58
N ARG A 109 -10.37 -2.87 -3.45
CA ARG A 109 -10.31 -1.40 -3.51
C ARG A 109 -11.63 -0.79 -3.98
N GLU A 110 -11.92 0.40 -3.48
CA GLU A 110 -13.10 1.20 -3.87
C GLU A 110 -12.73 2.47 -4.69
N TRP A 111 -11.44 2.66 -4.95
CA TRP A 111 -10.81 3.76 -5.70
C TRP A 111 -10.25 3.36 -7.08
#